data_AF-A0A7J2ZC54-F1
#
_entry.id   AF-A0A7J2ZC54-F1
#
_cell.length_a   1.000
_cell.length_b   1.000
_cell.length_c   1.000
_cell.angle_alpha   90.00
_cell.angle_beta   90.00
_cell.angle_gamma   90.00
#
_symmetry.space_group_name_H-M   'P 1'
#
loop_
_entity.id
_entity.type
_entity.pdbx_description
1 polymer ?
#
loop_
_entity_poly.entity_id
_entity_poly.type
_entity_poly.pdbx_seq_one_letter_code
_entity_poly.pdbx_strand_id
1 'polypeptide(L)' 'MSLDKLVSKYITSADQVFSEIKIVEGYAGFSIDDVRRVLELAKAYLQDAKYYRDEGKLEVSLASVAYC' A
#
# COMPACT_ATOMS: atom_id res chain seq x y z
N MET A 1 11.35 15.93 -9.35
CA MET A 1 10.09 15.98 -8.58
C MET A 1 10.43 16.35 -7.14
N SER A 2 9.57 17.10 -6.44
CA SER A 2 9.70 17.25 -4.99
C SER A 2 9.30 15.94 -4.28
N LEU A 3 9.79 15.75 -3.06
CA LEU A 3 9.47 14.56 -2.26
C LEU A 3 7.96 14.43 -2.03
N ASP A 4 7.29 15.54 -1.72
CA ASP A 4 5.83 15.62 -1.58
C ASP A 4 5.06 15.12 -2.81
N LYS A 5 5.47 15.55 -4.02
CA LYS A 5 4.86 15.10 -5.28
C LYS A 5 5.11 13.61 -5.52
N LEU A 6 6.26 13.09 -5.08
CA LEU A 6 6.60 11.69 -5.24
C LEU A 6 5.77 10.80 -4.31
N VAL A 7 5.68 11.18 -3.03
CA VAL A 7 4.83 10.53 -2.02
C VAL A 7 3.37 10.50 -2.48
N SER A 8 2.83 11.66 -2.89
CA SER A 8 1.45 11.77 -3.36
C SER A 8 1.18 10.87 -4.57
N LYS A 9 2.11 10.83 -5.53
CA LYS A 9 1.99 9.95 -6.69
C LYS A 9 1.91 8.48 -6.28
N TYR A 10 2.82 8.01 -5.42
CA TYR A 10 2.85 6.60 -5.03
C TYR A 10 1.65 6.20 -4.18
N ILE A 11 1.19 7.06 -3.26
CA ILE A 11 -0.04 6.82 -2.49
C ILE A 11 -1.24 6.66 -3.43
N THR A 12 -1.40 7.57 -4.40
CA THR A 12 -2.51 7.48 -5.38
C THR A 12 -2.42 6.22 -6.23
N SER A 13 -1.21 5.85 -6.70
CA SER A 13 -1.03 4.62 -7.48
C SER A 13 -1.34 3.35 -6.66
N ALA A 14 -0.91 3.30 -5.40
CA ALA A 14 -1.20 2.17 -4.52
C ALA A 14 -2.70 2.06 -4.22
N ASP A 15 -3.38 3.18 -3.93
CA ASP A 15 -4.84 3.22 -3.75
C ASP A 15 -5.57 2.64 -4.97
N GLN A 16 -5.16 3.03 -6.18
CA GLN A 16 -5.75 2.51 -7.40
C GLN A 16 -5.56 0.99 -7.51
N VAL A 17 -4.34 0.49 -7.31
CA VAL A 17 -4.04 -0.94 -7.37
C VAL A 17 -4.90 -1.72 -6.37
N PHE A 18 -5.00 -1.28 -5.11
CA PHE A 18 -5.84 -1.98 -4.12
C PHE A 18 -7.33 -1.98 -4.46
N SER A 19 -7.83 -0.97 -5.18
CA SER A 19 -9.22 -0.94 -5.65
C SER A 19 -9.48 -1.92 -6.81
N GLU A 20 -8.43 -2.28 -7.55
CA GLU A 20 -8.52 -3.16 -8.73
C GLU A 20 -8.16 -4.62 -8.43
N ILE A 21 -7.42 -4.88 -7.34
CA ILE A 21 -7.00 -6.23 -6.94
C ILE A 21 -8.21 -7.15 -6.74
N LYS A 22 -8.14 -8.34 -7.35
CA LYS A 22 -9.09 -9.44 -7.15
C LYS A 22 -8.34 -10.68 -6.72
N ILE A 23 -8.82 -11.31 -5.65
CA ILE A 23 -8.32 -12.61 -5.21
C ILE A 23 -9.05 -13.68 -6.02
N VAL A 24 -8.30 -14.51 -6.74
CA VAL A 24 -8.84 -15.62 -7.53
C VAL A 24 -8.59 -16.91 -6.78
N GLU A 25 -9.64 -17.68 -6.53
CA GLU A 25 -9.56 -19.00 -5.92
C GLU A 25 -9.09 -20.02 -6.97
N GLY A 26 -8.18 -20.94 -6.61
CA GLY A 26 -7.81 -22.05 -7.52
C GLY A 26 -6.34 -22.46 -7.53
N TYR A 27 -5.45 -21.74 -6.85
CA TYR A 27 -4.07 -22.18 -6.70
C TYR A 27 -3.90 -23.05 -5.46
N ALA A 28 -3.63 -24.34 -5.65
CA ALA A 28 -3.52 -25.33 -4.57
C ALA A 28 -2.31 -25.13 -3.64
N GLY A 29 -1.41 -24.18 -3.94
CA GLY A 29 -0.17 -23.96 -3.19
C GLY A 29 -0.23 -22.90 -2.09
N PHE A 30 -1.30 -22.11 -1.98
CA PHE A 30 -1.43 -21.07 -0.94
C PHE A 30 -2.85 -20.98 -0.40
N SER A 31 -2.98 -20.75 0.91
CA SER A 31 -4.27 -20.45 1.52
C SER A 31 -4.76 -19.08 1.08
N ILE A 32 -6.03 -18.97 0.71
CA ILE A 32 -6.69 -17.69 0.42
C ILE A 32 -6.60 -16.75 1.62
N ASP A 33 -6.64 -17.29 2.84
CA ASP A 33 -6.55 -16.50 4.06
C ASP A 33 -5.14 -15.90 4.26
N ASP A 34 -4.09 -16.61 3.82
CA ASP A 34 -2.72 -16.07 3.84
C ASP A 34 -2.58 -14.92 2.84
N VAL A 35 -3.14 -15.07 1.64
CA VAL A 35 -3.18 -14.00 0.62
C VAL A 35 -3.93 -12.78 1.13
N ARG A 36 -5.11 -12.99 1.73
CA ARG A 36 -5.89 -11.90 2.37
C ARG A 36 -5.09 -11.22 3.46
N ARG A 37 -4.41 -11.98 4.32
CA ARG A 37 -3.59 -11.44 5.41
C ARG A 37 -2.48 -10.55 4.89
N VAL A 38 -1.76 -10.96 3.84
CA VAL A 38 -0.72 -10.13 3.23
C VAL A 38 -1.31 -8.85 2.64
N LEU A 39 -2.45 -8.93 1.95
CA LEU A 39 -3.13 -7.75 1.40
C LEU A 39 -3.59 -6.77 2.48
N GLU A 40 -4.09 -7.27 3.62
CA GLU A 40 -4.48 -6.39 4.73
C GLU A 40 -3.27 -5.73 5.40
N LEU A 41 -2.14 -6.44 5.52
CA LEU A 41 -0.89 -5.83 6.00
C LEU A 41 -0.40 -4.73 5.03
N ALA A 42 -0.40 -5.01 3.73
CA ALA A 42 -0.03 -4.04 2.70
C ALA A 42 -0.91 -2.78 2.75
N LYS A 43 -2.24 -2.95 2.88
CA LYS A 43 -3.18 -1.83 3.08
C LYS A 43 -2.88 -1.03 4.35
N ALA A 44 -2.49 -1.68 5.44
CA ALA A 44 -2.12 -0.98 6.67
C ALA A 44 -0.92 -0.05 6.46
N TYR A 45 0.12 -0.49 5.73
CA TYR A 45 1.25 0.36 5.37
C TYR A 45 0.88 1.52 4.43
N LEU A 46 -0.11 1.34 3.55
CA LEU A 46 -0.66 2.45 2.77
C LEU A 46 -1.37 3.48 3.66
N GLN A 47 -2.07 3.04 4.71
CA GLN A 47 -2.67 3.96 5.70
C GLN A 47 -1.59 4.70 6.50
N ASP A 48 -0.52 4.02 6.89
CA ASP A 48 0.64 4.65 7.54
C ASP A 48 1.27 5.70 6.62
N ALA A 49 1.42 5.40 5.33
CA ALA A 49 1.94 6.36 4.36
C ALA A 49 1.08 7.62 4.28
N LYS A 50 -0.26 7.48 4.23
CA LYS A 50 -1.19 8.61 4.24
C LYS A 50 -1.07 9.42 5.52
N TYR A 51 -1.06 8.75 6.67
CA TYR A 51 -0.89 9.37 7.98
C TYR A 51 0.41 10.19 8.04
N TYR A 52 1.55 9.59 7.70
CA TYR A 52 2.83 10.29 7.77
C TYR A 52 2.96 11.43 6.75
N ARG A 53 2.30 11.34 5.59
CA ARG A 53 2.25 12.47 4.64
C ARG A 53 1.50 13.64 5.27
N ASP A 54 0.35 13.38 5.87
CA ASP A 54 -0.51 14.42 6.45
C ASP A 54 0.15 15.07 7.68
N GLU A 55 0.99 14.32 8.41
CA GLU A 55 1.87 14.81 9.48
C GLU A 55 3.16 15.52 8.99
N GLY A 56 3.36 15.64 7.67
CA GLY A 56 4.54 16.27 7.06
C GLY A 56 5.84 15.44 7.13
N LYS A 57 5.78 14.17 7.56
CA LYS A 57 6.91 13.24 7.66
C LYS A 57 7.12 12.49 6.34
N LEU A 58 7.54 13.22 5.32
CA LEU A 58 7.55 12.75 3.94
C LEU A 58 8.47 11.55 3.69
N GLU A 59 9.62 11.45 4.35
CA GLU A 59 10.55 10.32 4.22
C GLU A 59 9.96 9.03 4.79
N VAL A 60 9.29 9.13 5.95
CA VAL A 60 8.62 7.99 6.60
C VAL A 60 7.41 7.57 5.78
N SER A 61 6.67 8.54 5.25
CA SER A 61 5.56 8.29 4.33
C SER A 61 6.04 7.55 3.07
N LEU A 62 7.15 8.00 2.47
CA LEU A 62 7.72 7.35 1.29
C LEU A 62 8.18 5.92 1.59
N ALA A 63 8.82 5.70 2.74
CA ALA A 63 9.22 4.36 3.16
C ALA A 63 8.01 3.44 3.39
N SER A 64 6.93 3.97 3.97
CA SER A 64 5.71 3.23 4.25
C SER A 64 5.01 2.79 2.96
N VAL A 65 4.85 3.70 1.97
CA VAL A 65 4.24 3.35 0.68
C VAL A 65 5.14 2.45 -0.18
N ALA A 66 6.46 2.49 0.00
CA ALA A 66 7.38 1.58 -0.68
C ALA A 66 7.34 0.14 -0.12
N TYR A 67 6.89 -0.02 1.14
CA TYR A 67 6.72 -1.33 1.78
C TYR A 67 5.34 -1.96 1.52
N CYS A 68 4.33 -1.12 1.30
CA CYS A 68 2.96 -1.50 0.94
C CYS A 68 2.91 -2.26 -0.39
#